data_AF-A0A945VRA1-F1
#
_entry.id   AF-A0A945VRA1-F1
#
_cell.length_a   1.000
_cell.length_b   1.000
_cell.length_c   1.000
_cell.angle_alpha   90.00
_cell.angle_beta   90.00
_cell.angle_gamma   90.00
#
_symmetry.space_group_name_H-M   'P 1'
#
loop_
_entity.id
_entity.type
_entity.pdbx_description
1 polymer ?
#
loop_
_entity_poly.entity_id
_entity_poly.type
_entity_poly.pdbx_seq_one_letter_code
_entity_poly.pdbx_strand_id
1 'polypeptide(L)'
;MSNLNIVVIGTGMFATGRGTTGFGTVLPAISEWKRLEKNIGKVVFVGTNGKHSAQAKEKFDTLSKDTGVSLDIDIYPKDDEQDSKAYIKIISEIPRPACAIVVVPDHLH
;
A
#
# COMPACT_ATOMS: atom_id res chain seq x y z
N MET A 1 -18.04 -4.08 14.18
CA MET A 1 -17.92 -3.53 12.82
C MET A 1 -16.99 -4.44 12.03
N SER A 2 -17.28 -4.72 10.76
CA SER A 2 -16.38 -5.49 9.88
C SER A 2 -15.13 -4.66 9.54
N ASN A 3 -13.99 -5.32 9.43
CA ASN A 3 -12.76 -4.67 8.97
C ASN A 3 -12.85 -4.30 7.48
N LEU A 4 -12.38 -3.12 7.10
CA LEU A 4 -12.28 -2.67 5.72
C LEU A 4 -10.88 -2.98 5.18
N ASN A 5 -10.80 -3.77 4.11
CA ASN A 5 -9.55 -4.02 3.40
C ASN A 5 -9.26 -2.90 2.39
N ILE A 6 -7.99 -2.62 2.12
CA ILE A 6 -7.58 -1.50 1.27
C ILE A 6 -6.62 -2.00 0.18
N VAL A 7 -6.92 -1.71 -1.08
CA VAL A 7 -5.94 -1.83 -2.18
C VAL A 7 -5.43 -0.44 -2.54
N VAL A 8 -4.12 -0.22 -2.46
CA VAL A 8 -3.47 0.99 -2.96
C VAL A 8 -2.85 0.68 -4.32
N ILE A 9 -3.35 1.31 -5.39
CA ILE A 9 -2.83 1.15 -6.75
C ILE A 9 -1.81 2.27 -6.98
N GLY A 10 -0.53 1.91 -7.00
CA GLY A 10 0.60 2.82 -7.07
C GLY A 10 1.50 2.73 -5.84
N THR A 11 2.81 2.58 -6.07
CA THR A 11 3.87 2.56 -5.03
C THR A 11 4.88 3.70 -5.23
N GLY A 12 4.41 4.79 -5.84
CA GLY A 12 5.22 5.97 -6.13
C GLY A 12 5.46 6.89 -4.94
N MET A 13 6.01 8.07 -5.24
CA MET A 13 6.37 9.09 -4.23
C MET A 13 5.19 9.47 -3.32
N PHE A 14 4.00 9.72 -3.87
CA PHE A 14 2.82 10.09 -3.07
C PHE A 14 2.26 8.94 -2.24
N ALA A 15 2.43 7.69 -2.68
CA ALA A 15 1.90 6.53 -1.97
C ALA A 15 2.79 6.15 -0.77
N THR A 16 4.09 5.97 -1.02
CA THR A 16 5.04 5.38 -0.05
C THR A 16 6.30 6.22 0.18
N GLY A 17 6.41 7.39 -0.45
CA GLY A 17 7.61 8.23 -0.36
C GLY A 17 8.78 7.71 -1.18
N ARG A 18 8.53 6.85 -2.17
CA ARG A 18 9.58 6.27 -3.04
C ARG A 18 10.49 7.35 -3.63
N GLY A 19 11.80 7.16 -3.49
CA GLY A 19 12.82 8.10 -3.95
C GLY A 19 13.05 9.31 -3.03
N THR A 20 12.47 9.31 -1.82
CA THR A 20 12.61 10.39 -0.84
C THR A 20 12.99 9.86 0.54
N THR A 21 13.33 10.74 1.48
CA THR A 21 13.51 10.40 2.90
C THR A 21 12.18 10.20 3.62
N GLY A 22 11.07 10.77 3.14
CA GLY A 22 9.75 10.66 3.76
C GLY A 22 8.98 9.38 3.42
N PHE A 23 7.72 9.31 3.90
CA PHE A 23 6.84 8.14 3.77
C PHE A 23 5.70 8.33 2.75
N GLY A 24 5.70 9.45 2.01
CA GLY A 24 4.59 9.82 1.13
C GLY A 24 3.40 10.34 1.93
N THR A 25 2.21 10.18 1.39
CA THR A 25 0.95 10.67 1.99
C THR A 25 0.01 9.53 2.33
N VAL A 26 -0.12 8.53 1.44
CA VAL A 26 -1.11 7.45 1.62
C VAL A 26 -0.70 6.48 2.72
N LEU A 27 0.54 5.99 2.72
CA LEU A 27 1.05 5.10 3.76
C LEU A 27 0.90 5.69 5.18
N PRO A 28 1.35 6.93 5.49
CA PRO A 28 1.15 7.51 6.81
C PRO A 28 -0.33 7.78 7.12
N ALA A 29 -1.15 8.18 6.15
CA ALA A 29 -2.58 8.39 6.37
C ALA A 29 -3.31 7.10 6.78
N ILE A 30 -3.01 5.97 6.12
CA ILE A 30 -3.57 4.65 6.49
C ILE A 30 -3.07 4.21 7.87
N SER A 31 -1.78 4.47 8.19
CA SER A 31 -1.20 4.18 9.51
C SER A 31 -1.92 4.96 10.61
N GLU A 32 -2.10 6.26 10.44
CA GLU A 32 -2.82 7.09 11.43
C GLU A 32 -4.31 6.72 11.51
N TRP A 33 -4.91 6.29 10.40
CA TRP A 33 -6.25 5.72 10.45
C TRP A 33 -6.30 4.47 11.34
N LYS A 34 -5.35 3.54 11.21
CA LYS A 34 -5.26 2.37 12.12
C LYS A 34 -5.04 2.77 13.58
N ARG A 35 -4.33 3.88 13.85
CA ARG A 35 -4.17 4.38 15.21
C ARG A 35 -5.50 4.82 15.82
N LEU A 36 -6.30 5.56 15.05
CA LEU A 36 -7.57 6.14 15.51
C LEU A 36 -8.71 5.11 15.50
N GLU A 37 -8.76 4.27 14.47
CA GLU A 37 -9.85 3.35 14.19
C GLU A 37 -9.38 1.90 14.22
N LYS A 38 -10.19 1.02 14.80
CA LYS A 38 -9.82 -0.42 14.92
C LYS A 38 -10.29 -1.27 13.75
N ASN A 39 -11.03 -0.71 12.80
CA ASN A 39 -11.72 -1.46 11.72
C ASN A 39 -10.93 -1.54 10.41
N ILE A 40 -9.59 -1.47 10.43
CA ILE A 40 -8.78 -1.75 9.25
C ILE A 40 -8.48 -3.25 9.13
N GLY A 41 -8.61 -3.78 7.92
CA GLY A 41 -8.23 -5.14 7.56
C GLY A 41 -6.85 -5.19 6.90
N LYS A 42 -6.73 -6.06 5.89
CA LYS A 42 -5.55 -6.21 5.05
C LYS A 42 -5.37 -4.99 4.16
N VAL A 43 -4.13 -4.51 4.05
CA VAL A 43 -3.75 -3.42 3.15
C VAL A 43 -2.80 -3.99 2.09
N VAL A 44 -3.09 -3.77 0.81
CA VAL A 44 -2.28 -4.28 -0.29
C VAL A 44 -1.83 -3.13 -1.18
N PHE A 45 -0.52 -2.90 -1.26
CA PHE A 45 0.07 -1.94 -2.19
C PHE A 45 0.45 -2.64 -3.50
N VAL A 46 0.07 -2.06 -4.62
CA VAL A 46 0.31 -2.65 -5.94
C VAL A 46 1.06 -1.67 -6.84
N GLY A 47 2.30 -2.00 -7.16
CA GLY A 47 3.10 -1.31 -8.16
C GLY A 47 3.14 -2.08 -9.48
N THR A 48 4.14 -1.76 -10.31
CA THR A 48 4.38 -2.45 -11.60
C THR A 48 5.69 -3.24 -11.64
N ASN A 49 6.52 -3.12 -10.60
CA ASN A 49 7.86 -3.70 -10.54
C ASN A 49 8.21 -4.10 -9.11
N GLY A 50 8.50 -5.39 -8.90
CA GLY A 50 8.74 -5.96 -7.59
C GLY A 50 10.03 -5.49 -6.92
N LYS A 51 11.03 -5.02 -7.69
CA LYS A 51 12.25 -4.41 -7.13
C LYS A 51 11.93 -3.18 -6.28
N HIS A 52 10.89 -2.43 -6.67
CA HIS A 52 10.41 -1.28 -5.89
C HIS A 52 9.58 -1.71 -4.66
N SER A 53 9.05 -2.93 -4.64
CA SER A 53 8.29 -3.48 -3.51
C SER A 53 9.17 -3.64 -2.27
N ALA A 54 10.44 -4.03 -2.43
CA ALA A 54 11.39 -4.12 -1.32
C ALA A 54 11.62 -2.77 -0.63
N GLN A 55 11.84 -1.70 -1.40
CA GLN A 55 12.00 -0.34 -0.86
C GLN A 55 10.73 0.14 -0.15
N ALA A 56 9.55 -0.17 -0.70
CA ALA A 56 8.29 0.16 -0.06
C ALA A 56 8.09 -0.61 1.26
N LYS A 57 8.56 -1.86 1.33
CA LYS A 57 8.51 -2.66 2.56
C LYS A 57 9.39 -2.07 3.65
N GLU A 58 10.61 -1.64 3.31
CA GLU A 58 11.51 -0.95 4.24
C GLU A 58 10.88 0.34 4.81
N LYS A 59 10.20 1.13 3.95
CA LYS A 59 9.46 2.32 4.37
C LYS A 59 8.35 1.99 5.37
N PHE A 60 7.62 0.91 5.12
CA PHE A 60 6.61 0.44 6.06
C PHE A 60 7.21 0.02 7.40
N ASP A 61 8.26 -0.81 7.38
CA ASP A 61 8.88 -1.31 8.62
C ASP A 61 9.48 -0.16 9.43
N THR A 62 10.05 0.84 8.77
CA THR A 62 10.58 2.06 9.41
C THR A 62 9.44 2.89 10.01
N LEU A 63 8.38 3.18 9.24
CA LEU A 63 7.22 3.92 9.75
C LEU A 63 6.59 3.20 10.95
N SER A 64 6.48 1.87 10.89
CA SER A 64 5.92 1.07 11.97
C SER A 64 6.73 1.20 13.26
N LYS A 65 8.06 1.17 13.16
CA LYS A 65 8.97 1.40 14.29
C LYS A 65 8.84 2.81 14.85
N ASP A 66 8.81 3.83 13.99
CA ASP A 66 8.76 5.23 14.40
C ASP A 66 7.43 5.60 15.07
N THR A 67 6.33 4.99 14.62
CA THR A 67 4.97 5.37 15.02
C THR A 67 4.33 4.44 16.05
N GLY A 68 4.91 3.25 16.24
CA GLY A 68 4.35 2.17 17.04
C GLY A 68 3.09 1.52 16.43
N VAL A 69 2.77 1.82 15.17
CA VAL A 69 1.58 1.29 14.48
C VAL A 69 1.98 0.18 13.52
N SER A 70 1.37 -1.00 13.67
CA SER A 70 1.56 -2.11 12.75
C SER A 70 0.35 -2.29 11.84
N LEU A 71 0.59 -2.32 10.54
CA LEU A 71 -0.40 -2.61 9.51
C LEU A 71 -0.13 -4.01 8.92
N ASP A 72 -1.19 -4.76 8.61
CA ASP A 72 -1.08 -5.98 7.83
C ASP A 72 -0.92 -5.62 6.35
N ILE A 73 0.34 -5.46 5.91
CA ILE A 73 0.68 -5.00 4.55
C ILE A 73 1.25 -6.12 3.70
N ASP A 74 0.66 -6.28 2.52
CA ASP A 74 1.26 -6.92 1.37
C ASP A 74 1.62 -5.92 0.27
N ILE A 75 2.68 -6.23 -0.47
CA ILE A 75 3.13 -5.44 -1.62
C ILE A 75 3.32 -6.37 -2.82
N TYR A 76 2.76 -5.98 -3.97
CA TYR A 76 2.84 -6.69 -5.25
C TYR A 76 3.28 -5.75 -6.38
N PRO A 77 3.85 -6.27 -7.48
CA PRO A 77 4.31 -7.66 -7.64
C PRO A 77 5.50 -7.98 -6.70
N LYS A 78 5.79 -9.27 -6.49
CA LYS A 78 6.86 -9.73 -5.58
C LYS A 78 8.18 -9.86 -6.34
N ASP A 79 9.29 -9.83 -5.62
CA ASP A 79 10.64 -10.12 -6.14
C ASP A 79 11.02 -9.30 -7.39
N ASP A 80 11.48 -9.95 -8.47
CA ASP A 80 11.88 -9.28 -9.71
C ASP A 80 10.76 -9.22 -10.76
N GLU A 81 9.53 -9.57 -10.39
CA GLU A 81 8.40 -9.58 -11.31
C GLU A 81 8.01 -8.16 -11.76
N GLN A 82 7.72 -8.04 -13.06
CA GLN A 82 7.15 -6.83 -13.65
C GLN A 82 5.76 -7.17 -14.20
N ASP A 83 4.74 -6.60 -13.59
CA ASP A 83 3.36 -6.78 -14.00
C ASP A 83 2.60 -5.46 -13.81
N SER A 84 2.30 -4.78 -14.92
CA SER A 84 1.52 -3.54 -14.92
C SER A 84 0.04 -3.75 -14.65
N LYS A 85 -0.44 -4.99 -14.65
CA LYS A 85 -1.83 -5.40 -14.45
C LYS A 85 -2.06 -6.20 -13.18
N ALA A 86 -1.04 -6.33 -12.31
CA ALA A 86 -1.14 -7.04 -11.04
C ALA A 86 -2.35 -6.58 -10.20
N TYR A 87 -2.70 -5.30 -10.28
CA TYR A 87 -3.83 -4.71 -9.56
C TYR A 87 -5.18 -5.35 -9.92
N ILE A 88 -5.37 -5.82 -11.15
CA ILE A 88 -6.62 -6.47 -11.59
C ILE A 88 -6.86 -7.73 -10.78
N LYS A 89 -5.82 -8.58 -10.67
CA LYS A 89 -5.88 -9.80 -9.88
C LYS A 89 -6.12 -9.50 -8.41
N ILE A 90 -5.36 -8.56 -7.84
CA ILE A 90 -5.49 -8.17 -6.42
C ILE A 90 -6.90 -7.66 -6.09
N ILE A 91 -7.49 -6.81 -6.94
CA ILE A 91 -8.86 -6.31 -6.74
C ILE A 91 -9.89 -7.45 -6.81
N SER A 92 -9.68 -8.44 -7.69
CA SER A 92 -10.59 -9.58 -7.81
C SER A 92 -10.54 -10.54 -6.62
N GLU A 93 -9.40 -10.61 -5.93
CA GLU A 93 -9.13 -11.58 -4.85
C GLU A 93 -9.26 -10.98 -3.44
N ILE A 94 -9.22 -9.65 -3.29
CA ILE A 94 -9.24 -9.04 -1.95
C ILE A 94 -10.56 -9.32 -1.21
N PRO A 95 -10.52 -9.79 0.05
CA PRO A 95 -11.72 -10.04 0.83
C PRO A 95 -12.58 -8.78 0.99
N ARG A 96 -13.91 -8.93 0.96
CA ARG A 96 -14.86 -7.84 1.17
C ARG A 96 -15.24 -7.71 2.65
N PRO A 97 -15.56 -6.50 3.16
CA PRO A 97 -15.61 -5.23 2.42
C PRO A 97 -14.22 -4.69 2.10
N ALA A 98 -14.09 -4.03 0.94
CA ALA A 98 -12.83 -3.46 0.48
C ALA A 98 -13.03 -2.14 -0.27
N CYS A 99 -12.01 -1.29 -0.27
CA CYS A 99 -11.91 -0.11 -1.12
C CYS A 99 -10.58 -0.08 -1.89
N ALA A 100 -10.53 0.75 -2.92
CA ALA A 100 -9.31 1.04 -3.67
C ALA A 100 -8.93 2.52 -3.51
N ILE A 101 -7.64 2.79 -3.35
CA ILE A 101 -7.03 4.12 -3.38
C ILE A 101 -6.09 4.15 -4.59
N VAL A 102 -6.40 4.97 -5.58
CA VAL A 102 -5.66 5.01 -6.86
C VAL A 102 -4.70 6.19 -6.86
N VAL A 103 -3.40 5.91 -6.93
CA VAL A 103 -2.28 6.86 -6.78
C VAL A 103 -1.26 6.65 -7.92
N VAL A 104 -1.73 6.82 -9.13
CA VAL A 104 -0.94 6.69 -10.37
C VAL A 104 -0.86 8.05 -11.07
N PRO A 105 0.06 8.24 -12.04
CA PRO A 105 0.04 9.42 -12.91
C PRO A 105 -1.32 9.61 -13.60
N ASP A 106 -1.74 10.86 -13.80
CA ASP A 106 -3.07 11.21 -14.32
C ASP A 106 -3.46 10.50 -15.62
N HIS A 107 -2.51 10.25 -16.53
CA HIS A 107 -2.78 9.54 -17.79
C HIS A 107 -3.03 8.03 -17.64
N LEU A 108 -2.83 7.49 -16.43
CA LEU A 108 -3.05 6.09 -16.06
C LEU A 108 -4.21 5.90 -15.07
N HIS A 109 -4.80 7.00 -14.59
CA HIS A 109 -6.00 6.98 -13.73
C HIS A 109 -7.22 6.50 -14.49
#